data_AF-A0A556R821-F1
#
_entry.id   AF-A0A556R821-F1
#
_cell.length_a   1.000
_cell.length_b   1.000
_cell.length_c   1.000
_cell.angle_alpha   90.00
_cell.angle_beta   90.00
_cell.angle_gamma   90.00
#
_symmetry.space_group_name_H-M   'P 1'
#
loop_
_entity.id
_entity.type
_entity.pdbx_description
1 polymer ?
#
loop_
_entity_poly.entity_id
_entity_poly.type
_entity_poly.pdbx_seq_one_letter_code
_entity_poly.pdbx_strand_id
1 'polypeptide(L)'
;MAKEEETFDQYLARSSEDHGFEVCVQHLVMTGCLDAAFSSQLGPEMYNQDEAMMGLCTGLLHDIGKYSNEFQHMIRAANDDE
;
A
#
# COMPACT_ATOMS: atom_id res chain seq x y z
N MET A 1 -14.68 25.03 -23.31
CA MET A 1 -13.88 23.81 -23.17
C MET A 1 -13.19 23.90 -21.82
N ALA A 2 -13.74 23.24 -20.81
CA ALA A 2 -13.05 23.13 -19.52
C ALA A 2 -11.77 22.33 -19.77
N LYS A 3 -10.63 22.83 -19.27
CA LYS A 3 -9.40 22.04 -19.21
C LYS A 3 -9.74 20.83 -18.36
N GLU A 4 -9.59 19.63 -18.91
CA GLU A 4 -9.45 18.42 -18.10
C GLU A 4 -8.30 18.71 -17.14
N GLU A 5 -8.62 18.93 -15.87
CA GLU A 5 -7.63 18.75 -14.82
C GLU A 5 -7.11 17.33 -15.02
N GLU A 6 -5.81 17.18 -15.27
CA GLU A 6 -5.14 15.91 -15.11
C GLU A 6 -5.30 15.53 -13.63
N THR A 7 -6.42 14.91 -13.30
CA THR A 7 -6.61 14.19 -12.06
C THR A 7 -5.58 13.10 -12.14
N PHE A 8 -4.43 13.31 -11.49
CA PHE A 8 -3.48 12.25 -11.21
C PHE A 8 -4.31 11.17 -10.52
N ASP A 9 -4.65 10.11 -11.25
CA ASP A 9 -5.55 9.08 -10.76
C ASP A 9 -4.76 8.27 -9.75
N GLN A 10 -4.71 8.77 -8.52
CA GLN A 10 -3.89 8.21 -7.47
C GLN A 10 -4.43 6.83 -7.13
N TYR A 11 -3.57 5.81 -7.19
CA TYR A 11 -3.93 4.47 -6.74
C TYR A 11 -4.09 4.49 -5.23
N LEU A 12 -5.31 4.36 -4.74
CA LEU A 12 -5.65 4.37 -3.33
C LEU A 12 -5.33 3.02 -2.70
N ALA A 13 -4.58 3.04 -1.60
CA ALA A 13 -4.41 1.88 -0.71
C ALA A 13 -5.53 1.82 0.34
N ARG A 14 -6.02 2.97 0.77
CA ARG A 14 -7.10 3.12 1.73
C ARG A 14 -7.93 4.35 1.39
N SER A 15 -9.24 4.22 1.53
CA SER A 15 -10.17 5.33 1.64
C SER A 15 -11.12 5.01 2.78
N SER A 16 -11.33 5.97 3.66
CA SER A 16 -12.27 5.88 4.77
C SER A 16 -12.61 7.29 5.21
N GLU A 17 -13.89 7.54 5.51
CA GLU A 17 -14.31 8.83 6.05
C GLU A 17 -13.66 9.10 7.43
N ASP A 18 -13.63 8.08 8.29
CA ASP A 18 -13.08 8.17 9.65
C ASP A 18 -11.54 8.16 9.72
N HIS A 19 -10.88 7.54 8.73
CA HIS A 19 -9.43 7.28 8.78
C HIS A 19 -8.63 7.94 7.66
N GLY A 20 -9.29 8.69 6.78
CA GLY A 20 -8.68 9.45 5.70
C GLY A 20 -8.26 8.61 4.50
N PHE A 21 -7.54 9.28 3.59
CA PHE A 21 -7.08 8.71 2.33
C PHE A 21 -5.60 8.38 2.38
N GLU A 22 -5.23 7.25 1.78
CA GLU A 22 -3.85 6.81 1.68
C GLU A 22 -3.55 6.27 0.29
N VAL A 23 -2.44 6.72 -0.31
CA VAL A 23 -2.02 6.30 -1.64
C VAL A 23 -1.14 5.05 -1.53
N CYS A 24 -1.27 4.11 -2.47
CA CYS A 24 -0.54 2.84 -2.51
C CYS A 24 0.97 3.01 -2.31
N VAL A 25 1.59 4.00 -2.96
CA VAL A 25 3.04 4.21 -2.82
C VAL A 25 3.42 4.61 -1.39
N GLN A 26 2.59 5.41 -0.70
CA GLN A 26 2.86 5.82 0.68
C GLN A 26 2.71 4.63 1.63
N HIS A 27 1.63 3.86 1.48
CA HIS A 27 1.37 2.66 2.25
C HIS A 27 2.51 1.63 2.11
N LEU A 28 2.91 1.31 0.87
CA LEU A 28 3.97 0.35 0.60
C LEU A 28 5.34 0.80 1.12
N VAL A 29 5.65 2.10 1.07
CA VAL A 29 6.88 2.64 1.67
C VAL A 29 6.84 2.47 3.19
N MET A 30 5.72 2.76 3.84
CA MET A 30 5.59 2.61 5.30
C MET A 30 5.66 1.15 5.74
N THR A 31 5.00 0.22 5.05
CA THR A 31 5.10 -1.21 5.35
C THR A 31 6.52 -1.73 5.11
N GLY A 32 7.18 -1.30 4.03
CA GLY A 32 8.58 -1.63 3.78
C GLY A 32 9.53 -1.14 4.88
N CYS A 33 9.34 0.08 5.37
CA CYS A 33 10.12 0.61 6.49
C CYS A 33 9.87 -0.18 7.78
N LEU A 34 8.62 -0.54 8.06
CA LEU A 34 8.26 -1.36 9.23
C LEU A 34 8.91 -2.75 9.16
N ASP A 35 8.82 -3.42 8.01
CA ASP A 35 9.41 -4.74 7.81
C ASP A 35 10.93 -4.72 7.92
N ALA A 36 11.58 -3.69 7.36
CA ALA A 36 13.03 -3.52 7.51
C ALA A 36 13.43 -3.34 8.98
N ALA A 37 12.69 -2.51 9.73
CA ALA A 37 12.94 -2.29 11.15
C ALA A 37 12.73 -3.58 11.95
N PHE A 38 11.63 -4.29 11.70
CA PHE A 38 11.31 -5.57 12.34
C PHE A 38 12.39 -6.62 12.06
N SER A 39 12.76 -6.78 10.78
CA SER A 39 13.82 -7.68 10.33
C SER A 39 15.16 -7.35 10.98
N SER A 40 15.50 -6.07 11.15
CA SER A 40 16.77 -5.68 11.79
C SER A 40 16.84 -5.96 13.29
N GLN A 41 15.70 -5.94 14.00
CA GLN A 41 15.66 -6.09 15.46
C GLN A 41 15.35 -7.52 15.90
N LEU A 42 14.42 -8.19 15.21
CA LEU A 42 13.89 -9.50 15.58
C LEU A 42 14.27 -10.59 14.59
N GLY A 43 14.65 -10.20 13.37
CA GLY A 43 15.09 -11.14 12.32
C GLY A 43 16.21 -12.07 12.78
N PRO A 44 17.31 -11.60 13.40
CA PRO A 44 18.41 -12.48 13.82
C PRO A 44 18.02 -13.58 14.82
N GLU A 45 16.92 -13.39 15.57
CA GLU A 45 16.43 -14.36 16.55
C GLU A 45 15.37 -15.32 15.96
N MET A 46 14.69 -14.91 14.89
CA MET A 46 13.54 -15.63 14.33
C MET A 46 13.77 -16.23 12.94
N TYR A 47 14.66 -15.63 12.14
CA TYR A 47 14.84 -15.90 10.71
C TYR A 47 16.30 -15.82 10.30
N ASN A 48 16.69 -16.60 9.29
CA ASN A 48 17.96 -16.37 8.62
C ASN A 48 17.88 -15.15 7.67
N GLN A 49 19.02 -14.67 7.17
CA GLN A 49 19.05 -13.47 6.30
C GLN A 49 18.20 -13.61 5.03
N ASP A 50 18.14 -14.80 4.43
CA ASP A 50 17.38 -15.03 3.20
C ASP A 50 15.87 -14.98 3.46
N GLU A 51 15.42 -15.60 4.57
CA GLU A 51 14.03 -15.53 5.03
C GLU A 51 13.61 -14.09 5.36
N ALA A 52 14.49 -13.35 6.04
CA ALA A 52 14.26 -11.96 6.41
C ALA A 52 14.17 -11.05 5.17
N MET A 53 14.98 -11.32 4.13
CA MET A 53 14.91 -10.62 2.84
C MET A 53 13.64 -10.97 2.06
N MET A 54 13.24 -12.25 2.04
CA MET A 54 11.98 -12.64 1.40
C MET A 54 10.77 -12.04 2.10
N GLY A 55 10.79 -11.94 3.44
CA GLY A 55 9.77 -11.25 4.22
C GLY A 55 9.64 -9.78 3.82
N LEU A 56 10.76 -9.07 3.73
CA LEU A 56 10.80 -7.68 3.26
C LEU A 56 10.21 -7.52 1.85
N CYS A 57 10.64 -8.36 0.90
CA CYS A 57 10.11 -8.34 -0.47
C CYS A 57 8.61 -8.64 -0.51
N THR A 58 8.14 -9.54 0.35
CA THR A 58 6.73 -9.91 0.44
C THR A 58 5.88 -8.76 0.97
N GLY A 59 6.31 -8.08 2.04
CA GLY A 59 5.57 -6.95 2.58
C GLY A 59 5.67 -5.67 1.73
N LEU A 60 6.73 -5.49 0.95
CA LEU A 60 6.80 -4.44 -0.08
C LEU A 60 5.83 -4.65 -1.24
N LEU A 61 5.39 -5.88 -1.48
CA LEU A 61 4.53 -6.23 -2.60
C LEU A 61 3.14 -6.72 -2.18
N HIS A 62 2.85 -6.78 -0.87
CA HIS A 62 1.61 -7.40 -0.35
C HIS A 62 0.34 -6.77 -0.95
N ASP A 63 0.39 -5.47 -1.21
CA ASP A 63 -0.71 -4.67 -1.75
C ASP A 63 -0.54 -4.32 -3.24
N ILE A 64 0.34 -5.01 -3.98
CA ILE A 64 0.54 -4.73 -5.41
C ILE A 64 -0.75 -4.90 -6.23
N GLY A 65 -1.66 -5.78 -5.79
CA GLY A 65 -2.97 -5.97 -6.40
C GLY A 65 -3.87 -4.73 -6.37
N LYS A 66 -3.60 -3.76 -5.48
CA LYS A 66 -4.34 -2.51 -5.42
C LYS A 66 -4.08 -1.60 -6.62
N TYR A 67 -3.02 -1.84 -7.40
CA TYR A 67 -2.79 -1.16 -8.67
C TYR A 67 -3.69 -1.65 -9.82
N SER A 68 -4.66 -2.52 -9.54
CA SER A 68 -5.65 -2.96 -10.54
C SER A 68 -6.82 -1.98 -10.65
N ASN A 69 -7.36 -1.84 -11.86
CA ASN A 69 -8.55 -1.02 -12.11
C ASN A 69 -9.76 -1.53 -11.32
N GLU A 70 -9.88 -2.85 -11.19
CA GLU A 70 -10.96 -3.52 -10.46
C GLU A 70 -10.96 -3.12 -8.99
N PHE A 71 -9.79 -3.12 -8.34
CA PHE A 71 -9.67 -2.69 -6.96
C PHE A 71 -9.96 -1.18 -6.83
N GLN A 72 -9.40 -0.37 -7.72
CA GLN A 72 -9.57 1.08 -7.70
C GLN A 72 -11.01 1.55 -7.91
N HIS A 73 -11.79 0.83 -8.73
CA HIS A 73 -13.23 1.07 -8.85
C HIS A 73 -13.97 0.71 -7.57
N MET A 74 -13.70 -0.47 -7.00
CA MET A 74 -14.36 -0.95 -5.79
C MET A 74 -14.10 -0.02 -4.60
N ILE A 75 -12.85 0.40 -4.38
CA ILE A 75 -12.49 1.24 -3.24
C ILE A 75 -13.06 2.66 -3.37
N ARG A 76 -13.21 3.20 -4.59
CA ARG A 76 -13.86 4.50 -4.83
C ARG A 76 -15.36 4.41 -4.62
N ALA A 77 -16.01 3.41 -5.22
CA ALA A 77 -17.46 3.19 -5.09
C ALA A 77 -17.88 3.02 -3.62
N ALA A 78 -17.05 2.35 -2.80
CA ALA A 78 -17.29 2.22 -1.37
C ALA A 78 -17.35 3.56 -0.61
N ASN A 79 -16.88 4.69 -1.17
CA ASN A 79 -17.07 6.02 -0.58
C ASN A 79 -18.12 6.87 -1.31
N ASP A 80 -18.64 6.42 -2.47
CA ASP A 80 -19.63 7.17 -3.25
C ASP A 80 -21.09 6.75 -2.91
N ASP A 81 -21.28 5.62 -2.25
CA ASP A 81 -22.59 5.02 -1.92
C ASP A 81 -23.21 5.51 -0.57
N GLU A 82 -22.63 6.50 0.10
CA GLU A 82 -23.15 7.16 1.34
C GLU A 82 -23.35 8.67 1.17
#